data_AF-A0A353INM3-F1
#
_entry.id   AF-A0A353INM3-F1
#
_cell.length_a   1.000
_cell.length_b   1.000
_cell.length_c   1.000
_cell.angle_alpha   90.00
_cell.angle_beta   90.00
_cell.angle_gamma   90.00
#
_symmetry.space_group_name_H-M   'P 1'
#
loop_
_entity.id
_entity.type
_entity.pdbx_description
1 polymer ?
#
loop_
_entity_poly.entity_id
_entity_poly.type
_entity_poly.pdbx_seq_one_letter_code
_entity_poly.pdbx_strand_id
1 'polypeptide(L)'
;MESTLLSVRLKAQIARTGPISVERFMDVCMADATAGYYPSKQPIGAGGDFITAPEVSQVFGELLGLWAYAVWQSMGSPEQVILAELGPGRG
;
A
#
# COMPACT_ATOMS: atom_id res chain seq x y z
N MET A 1 -26.01 9.50 -7.99
CA MET A 1 -24.70 8.85 -7.70
C MET A 1 -24.89 7.36 -7.88
N GLU A 2 -24.12 6.73 -8.75
CA GLU A 2 -24.11 5.26 -8.84
C GLU A 2 -23.59 4.66 -7.55
N SER A 3 -24.26 3.61 -7.07
CA SER A 3 -23.87 2.88 -5.87
C SER A 3 -22.91 1.76 -6.26
N THR A 4 -21.69 1.75 -5.73
CA THR A 4 -20.76 0.63 -5.90
C THR A 4 -21.25 -0.59 -5.10
N LEU A 5 -20.90 -1.81 -5.51
CA LEU A 5 -21.21 -3.02 -4.74
C LEU A 5 -20.74 -2.93 -3.28
N LEU A 6 -19.57 -2.33 -3.05
CA LEU A 6 -19.02 -2.12 -1.71
C LEU A 6 -19.88 -1.17 -0.86
N SER A 7 -20.36 -0.08 -1.47
CA SER A 7 -21.23 0.88 -0.78
C SER A 7 -22.56 0.26 -0.35
N VAL A 8 -23.14 -0.63 -1.17
CA VAL A 8 -24.37 -1.37 -0.83
C VAL A 8 -24.13 -2.29 0.37
N ARG A 9 -23.03 -3.06 0.35
CA ARG A 9 -22.64 -3.97 1.44
C ARG A 9 -22.41 -3.21 2.76
N LEU A 10 -21.68 -2.10 2.72
CA LEU A 10 -21.38 -1.30 3.92
C LEU A 10 -22.63 -0.66 4.52
N LYS A 11 -23.52 -0.08 3.69
CA LYS A 11 -24.81 0.45 4.16
C LYS A 11 -25.65 -0.63 4.84
N ALA A 12 -25.75 -1.80 4.22
CA ALA A 12 -26.50 -2.93 4.79
C ALA A 12 -25.87 -3.44 6.09
N GLN A 13 -24.54 -3.44 6.22
CA GLN A 13 -23.87 -3.77 7.48
C GLN A 13 -24.20 -2.73 8.56
N ILE A 14 -24.01 -1.44 8.28
CA ILE A 14 -24.25 -0.35 9.24
C ILE A 14 -25.69 -0.36 9.74
N ALA A 15 -26.66 -0.61 8.86
CA ALA A 15 -28.07 -0.72 9.23
C ALA A 15 -28.35 -1.87 10.22
N ARG A 16 -27.56 -2.95 10.18
CA ARG A 16 -27.74 -4.12 11.06
C ARG A 16 -26.91 -4.06 12.34
N THR A 17 -25.67 -3.57 12.26
CA THR A 17 -24.69 -3.66 13.35
C THR A 17 -24.35 -2.32 13.99
N GLY A 18 -24.96 -1.24 13.50
CA GLY A 18 -24.67 0.12 13.93
C GLY A 18 -23.50 0.78 13.17
N PRO A 19 -23.19 2.04 13.49
CA PRO A 19 -22.13 2.80 12.85
C PRO A 19 -20.77 2.10 12.91
N ILE A 20 -19.94 2.34 11.89
CA ILE A 20 -18.54 1.91 11.86
C ILE A 20 -17.61 3.11 12.03
N SER A 21 -16.43 2.88 12.60
CA SER A 21 -15.35 3.87 12.64
C SER A 21 -14.88 4.24 11.23
N VAL A 22 -14.27 5.42 11.08
CA VAL A 22 -13.60 5.82 9.85
C VAL A 22 -12.47 4.86 9.47
N GLU A 23 -11.69 4.36 10.44
CA GLU A 23 -10.67 3.32 10.24
C GLU A 23 -11.24 2.13 9.48
N ARG A 24 -12.26 1.48 10.07
CA ARG A 24 -12.93 0.34 9.43
C ARG A 24 -13.49 0.65 8.04
N PHE A 25 -14.02 1.85 7.82
CA PHE A 25 -14.48 2.27 6.50
C PHE A 25 -13.31 2.32 5.49
N MET A 26 -12.19 2.94 5.88
CA MET A 26 -11.00 3.07 5.04
C MET A 26 -10.41 1.70 4.73
N ASP A 27 -10.28 0.81 5.72
CA ASP A 27 -9.78 -0.55 5.53
C ASP A 27 -10.58 -1.31 4.47
N VAL A 28 -11.91 -1.27 4.57
CA VAL A 28 -12.78 -1.97 3.63
C VAL A 28 -12.68 -1.35 2.23
N CYS A 29 -12.66 -0.02 2.12
CA CYS A 29 -12.51 0.67 0.84
C CYS A 29 -11.16 0.41 0.17
N MET A 30 -10.09 0.25 0.94
CA MET A 30 -8.75 0.03 0.40
C MET A 30 -8.48 -1.45 0.08
N ALA A 31 -8.91 -2.37 0.95
CA ALA A 31 -8.42 -3.75 0.96
C ALA A 31 -9.49 -4.84 0.71
N ASP A 32 -10.77 -4.51 0.50
CA ASP A 32 -11.77 -5.53 0.14
C ASP A 32 -11.32 -6.30 -1.11
N ALA A 33 -11.28 -7.63 -1.00
CA ALA A 33 -10.70 -8.49 -2.04
C ALA A 33 -11.42 -8.41 -3.39
N THR A 34 -12.69 -7.98 -3.41
CA THR A 34 -13.52 -7.96 -4.61
C THR A 34 -13.73 -6.57 -5.18
N ALA A 35 -13.75 -5.55 -4.32
CA ALA A 35 -14.14 -4.19 -4.69
C ALA A 35 -13.28 -3.10 -4.02
N GLY A 36 -12.24 -3.50 -3.28
CA GLY A 36 -11.28 -2.58 -2.67
C GLY A 36 -10.37 -1.96 -3.71
N TYR A 37 -9.88 -0.76 -3.42
CA TYR A 37 -9.08 0.03 -4.36
C TYR A 37 -7.80 -0.68 -4.83
N TYR A 38 -7.00 -1.23 -3.90
CA TYR A 38 -5.72 -1.86 -4.26
C TYR A 38 -5.87 -3.23 -4.92
N PRO A 39 -6.80 -4.12 -4.49
CA PRO A 39 -6.99 -5.41 -5.17
C PRO A 39 -7.63 -5.30 -6.56
N SER A 40 -8.46 -4.28 -6.81
CA SER A 40 -9.23 -4.17 -8.05
C SER A 40 -8.56 -3.35 -9.16
N LYS A 41 -7.40 -2.73 -8.90
CA LYS A 41 -6.72 -1.82 -9.82
C LYS A 41 -5.21 -1.99 -9.80
N GLN A 42 -4.54 -1.47 -10.83
CA GLN A 42 -3.09 -1.17 -10.80
C GLN A 42 -2.90 0.36 -10.70
N PRO A 43 -2.91 0.94 -9.50
CA PRO A 43 -2.94 2.39 -9.34
C PRO A 43 -1.56 3.07 -9.50
N ILE A 44 -0.46 2.30 -9.47
CA ILE A 44 0.91 2.81 -9.52
C ILE A 44 1.48 2.72 -10.94
N GLY A 45 2.05 3.83 -11.41
CA GLY A 45 2.84 3.91 -12.65
C GLY A 45 2.28 4.94 -13.62
N ALA A 46 2.93 5.11 -14.78
CA ALA A 46 2.56 6.13 -15.76
C ALA A 46 1.11 6.03 -16.29
N GLY A 47 0.52 4.82 -16.27
CA GLY A 47 -0.88 4.58 -16.64
C GLY A 47 -1.82 4.41 -15.44
N GLY A 48 -1.32 4.60 -14.22
CA GLY A 48 -2.09 4.48 -12.98
C GLY A 48 -2.70 5.81 -12.53
N ASP A 49 -3.26 5.80 -11.32
CA ASP A 49 -3.81 6.99 -10.68
C ASP A 49 -2.69 7.91 -10.15
N PHE A 50 -1.50 7.37 -9.88
CA PHE A 50 -0.33 8.11 -9.42
C PHE A 50 1.00 7.41 -9.74
N ILE A 51 2.10 8.16 -9.63
CA ILE A 51 3.47 7.67 -9.79
C ILE A 51 4.24 7.83 -8.46
N THR A 52 5.12 6.88 -8.14
CA THR A 52 5.95 6.90 -6.93
C THR A 52 7.41 7.19 -7.27
N ALA A 53 8.22 7.59 -6.27
CA ALA A 53 9.62 7.95 -6.49
C ALA A 53 10.48 6.86 -7.18
N PRO A 54 10.35 5.56 -6.84
CA PRO A 54 11.05 4.49 -7.56
C PRO A 54 10.71 4.43 -9.05
N GLU A 55 9.46 4.75 -9.42
CA GLU A 55 9.00 4.75 -10.82
C GLU A 55 9.50 5.97 -11.61
N VAL A 56 9.86 7.06 -10.91
CA VAL A 56 10.36 8.29 -11.56
C VAL A 56 11.86 8.19 -11.89
N SER A 57 12.66 7.60 -10.99
CA SER A 57 14.11 7.55 -11.17
C SER A 57 14.75 6.40 -10.38
N GLN A 58 15.61 5.64 -11.06
CA GLN A 58 16.45 4.60 -10.45
C GLN A 58 17.33 5.13 -9.31
N VAL A 59 17.70 6.42 -9.35
CA VAL A 59 18.55 7.05 -8.34
C VAL A 59 17.94 6.95 -6.94
N PHE A 60 16.60 6.94 -6.83
CA PHE A 60 15.94 6.77 -5.54
C PHE A 60 16.29 5.41 -4.90
N GLY A 61 16.19 4.32 -5.67
CA GLY A 61 16.56 2.98 -5.21
C GLY A 61 18.05 2.83 -4.94
N GLU A 62 18.91 3.41 -5.78
CA GLU A 62 20.37 3.41 -5.58
C GLU A 62 20.76 4.07 -4.26
N LEU A 63 20.17 5.22 -3.93
CA LEU A 63 20.45 5.93 -2.69
C LEU A 63 19.95 5.16 -1.46
N LEU A 64 18.79 4.51 -1.54
CA LEU A 64 18.31 3.63 -0.46
C LEU A 64 19.23 2.41 -0.27
N GLY A 65 19.77 1.83 -1.36
CA GLY A 65 20.74 0.76 -1.30
C GLY A 65 22.06 1.18 -0.64
N LEU A 66 22.59 2.36 -1.00
CA LEU A 66 23.78 2.93 -0.36
C LEU A 66 23.54 3.22 1.13
N TRP A 67 22.36 3.76 1.46
CA TRP A 67 21.96 3.98 2.84
C TRP A 67 21.89 2.66 3.62
N ALA A 68 21.26 1.61 3.08
CA ALA A 68 21.16 0.31 3.71
C ALA A 68 22.56 -0.31 3.95
N TYR A 69 23.47 -0.18 2.98
CA TYR A 69 24.86 -0.60 3.14
C TYR A 69 25.57 0.17 4.27
N ALA A 70 25.42 1.49 4.32
CA ALA A 70 26.01 2.32 5.37
C ALA A 70 25.48 1.97 6.77
N VAL A 71 24.18 1.67 6.88
CA VAL A 71 23.57 1.19 8.13
C VAL A 71 24.09 -0.19 8.51
N TRP A 72 24.18 -1.13 7.56
CA TRP A 72 24.76 -2.45 7.83
C TRP A 72 26.21 -2.37 8.32
N GLN A 73 27.02 -1.47 7.75
CA GLN A 73 28.37 -1.18 8.23
C GLN A 73 28.37 -0.62 9.66
N SER A 74 27.48 0.32 9.98
CA SER A 74 27.39 0.91 11.33
C SER A 74 26.90 -0.08 12.40
N MET A 75 26.20 -1.14 11.99
CA MET A 75 25.82 -2.27 12.84
C MET A 75 26.98 -3.24 13.14
N GLY A 76 28.18 -3.00 12.61
CA GLY A 76 29.33 -3.88 12.77
C GLY A 76 29.38 -5.02 11.76
N SER A 77 28.74 -4.85 10.60
CA SER A 77 28.77 -5.81 9.48
C SER A 77 28.32 -7.23 9.86
N PRO A 78 27.14 -7.40 10.48
CA PRO A 78 26.65 -8.74 10.86
C PRO A 78 26.50 -9.65 9.63
N GLU A 79 26.80 -10.93 9.79
CA GLU A 79 26.69 -11.95 8.73
C GLU A 79 25.23 -12.15 8.27
N GLN A 80 24.28 -11.93 9.17
CA GLN A 80 22.86 -12.08 8.91
C GLN A 80 22.12 -10.78 9.21
N VAL A 81 21.28 -10.35 8.26
CA VAL A 81 20.43 -9.17 8.38
C VAL A 81 19.12 -9.41 7.62
N ILE A 82 18.05 -8.76 8.08
CA ILE A 82 16.76 -8.74 7.38
C ILE A 82 16.61 -7.37 6.73
N LEU A 83 16.52 -7.35 5.40
CA LEU A 83 16.07 -6.18 4.65
C LEU A 83 14.57 -6.36 4.37
N ALA A 84 13.73 -5.61 5.06
CA ALA A 84 12.27 -5.71 4.95
C ALA A 84 11.68 -4.45 4.30
N GLU A 85 10.76 -4.65 3.36
CA GLU A 85 9.99 -3.59 2.71
C GLU A 85 8.50 -3.82 2.92
N LEU A 86 7.80 -2.79 3.40
CA LEU A 86 6.38 -2.86 3.70
C LEU A 86 5.58 -2.23 2.56
N GLY A 87 4.82 -3.06 1.85
CA GLY A 87 4.04 -2.63 0.69
C GLY A 87 4.95 -2.24 -0.48
N PRO A 88 5.70 -3.19 -1.06
CA PRO A 88 6.71 -2.92 -2.09
C PRO A 88 6.12 -2.40 -3.42
N GLY A 89 4.80 -2.27 -3.55
CA GLY A 89 4.18 -1.85 -4.81
C GLY A 89 4.51 -2.81 -5.95
N ARG A 90 5.46 -2.42 -6.82
CA ARG A 90 5.90 -3.21 -7.99
C ARG A 90 7.24 -3.95 -7.76
N GLY A 91 7.80 -3.86 -6.55
CA GLY A 91 9.12 -4.35 -6.17
C GLY A 91 9.97 -3.21 -5.60
#